data_AF-A0A3B9W3G1-F1
#
_entry.id   AF-A0A3B9W3G1-F1
#
_cell.length_a   1.000
_cell.length_b   1.000
_cell.length_c   1.000
_cell.angle_alpha   90.00
_cell.angle_beta   90.00
_cell.angle_gamma   90.00
#
_symmetry.space_group_name_H-M   'P 1'
#
loop_
_entity.id
_entity.type
_entity.pdbx_description
1 polymer ?
#
loop_
_entity_poly.entity_id
_entity_poly.type
_entity_poly.pdbx_seq_one_letter_code
_entity_poly.pdbx_strand_id
1 'polypeptide(L)'
;ASLLKRFPTLVFNNPANVEQAARLVGKHHAIFLDLFGAHIVSGTGGDIIAAYRSFLDACNQASVAVDPEASALVTAAEQIAPDDSFPPELAESDDVALYHHPLMGVSFLVCYGQVEAAYRTPPADAEDPAAEVLRGYVEDKTVPGYVLEDLAAKYPDTVDAAYRAALSSPGFRWEPDGAALLRRHRPDSGPGKDVPGVSPVPSSLIDEYRRLS
;
A
#
# COMPACT_ATOMS: atom_id res chain seq x y z
N ALA A 1 -20.38 -13.09 1.30
CA ALA A 1 -20.78 -12.01 2.23
C ALA A 1 -19.51 -11.34 2.71
N SER A 2 -19.26 -10.10 2.29
CA SER A 2 -17.94 -9.46 2.37
C SER A 2 -17.50 -9.17 3.81
N LEU A 3 -16.23 -9.47 4.11
CA LEU A 3 -15.52 -9.24 5.38
C LEU A 3 -15.41 -7.76 5.80
N LEU A 4 -16.04 -6.83 5.07
CA LEU A 4 -16.04 -5.38 5.36
C LEU A 4 -16.97 -4.94 6.51
N LYS A 5 -17.68 -5.85 7.20
CA LYS A 5 -18.67 -5.47 8.22
C LYS A 5 -18.23 -5.54 9.68
N ARG A 6 -16.95 -5.79 10.02
CA ARG A 6 -16.58 -6.08 11.42
C ARG A 6 -15.50 -5.23 12.09
N PHE A 7 -15.18 -4.04 11.58
CA PHE A 7 -14.35 -3.08 12.33
C PHE A 7 -15.02 -1.71 12.38
N PRO A 8 -15.88 -1.47 13.40
CA PRO A 8 -16.50 -0.16 13.56
C PRO A 8 -15.42 0.86 13.92
N THR A 9 -15.39 1.97 13.18
CA THR A 9 -14.59 3.19 13.40
C THR A 9 -14.70 3.80 14.80
N LEU A 10 -15.52 3.23 15.69
CA LEU A 10 -15.73 3.61 17.10
C LEU A 10 -14.58 3.24 18.05
N VAL A 11 -13.61 2.40 17.64
CA VAL A 11 -12.50 1.97 18.52
C VAL A 11 -11.43 3.07 18.72
N PHE A 12 -11.39 4.08 17.84
CA PHE A 12 -10.32 5.09 17.78
C PHE A 12 -10.57 6.39 18.55
N ASN A 13 -11.67 6.49 19.31
CA ASN A 13 -11.91 7.62 20.22
C ASN A 13 -11.22 7.48 21.59
N ASN A 14 -10.55 6.33 21.83
CA ASN A 14 -9.78 6.08 23.04
C ASN A 14 -8.26 6.11 22.70
N PRO A 15 -7.48 7.06 23.26
CA PRO A 15 -6.05 7.16 22.96
C PRO A 15 -5.26 5.90 23.34
N ALA A 16 -5.68 5.16 24.37
CA ALA A 16 -5.04 3.90 24.75
C ALA A 16 -5.22 2.80 23.68
N ASN A 17 -6.36 2.77 23.00
CA ASN A 17 -6.62 1.83 21.91
C ASN A 17 -5.79 2.18 20.66
N VAL A 18 -5.61 3.48 20.38
CA VAL A 18 -4.76 3.96 19.28
C VAL A 18 -3.30 3.60 19.53
N GLU A 19 -2.79 3.81 20.74
CA GLU A 19 -1.41 3.48 21.09
C GLU A 19 -1.18 1.96 21.05
N GLN A 20 -2.15 1.16 21.52
CA GLN A 20 -2.08 -0.29 21.42
C GLN A 20 -2.10 -0.79 19.97
N ALA A 21 -2.94 -0.20 19.12
CA ALA A 21 -2.98 -0.50 17.69
C ALA A 21 -1.65 -0.14 17.01
N ALA A 22 -1.09 1.04 17.31
CA ALA A 22 0.20 1.46 16.77
C ALA A 22 1.35 0.51 17.20
N ARG A 23 1.37 0.07 18.47
CA ARG A 23 2.33 -0.94 18.94
C ARG A 23 2.18 -2.26 18.20
N LEU A 24 0.94 -2.69 17.93
CA LEU A 24 0.69 -3.93 17.21
C LEU A 24 1.14 -3.84 15.75
N VAL A 25 0.81 -2.75 15.05
CA VAL A 25 1.26 -2.51 13.67
C VAL A 25 2.79 -2.43 13.60
N GLY A 26 3.43 -1.79 14.58
CA GLY A 26 4.90 -1.75 14.66
C GLY A 26 5.53 -3.14 14.85
N LYS A 27 4.93 -4.01 15.66
CA LYS A 27 5.37 -5.42 15.80
C LYS A 27 5.20 -6.19 14.50
N HIS A 28 4.05 -6.05 13.85
CA HIS A 28 3.79 -6.66 12.55
C HIS A 28 4.78 -6.17 11.48
N HIS A 29 5.11 -4.88 11.48
CA HIS A 29 6.12 -4.35 10.58
C HIS A 29 7.49 -4.99 10.79
N ALA A 30 7.92 -5.18 12.05
CA ALA A 30 9.17 -5.89 12.33
C ALA A 30 9.14 -7.34 11.80
N ILE A 31 8.03 -8.06 11.98
CA ILE A 31 7.85 -9.42 11.43
C ILE A 31 7.94 -9.40 9.90
N PHE A 32 7.32 -8.40 9.24
CA PHE A 32 7.38 -8.26 7.79
C PHE A 32 8.81 -8.06 7.30
N LEU A 33 9.58 -7.20 7.97
CA LEU A 33 10.99 -6.97 7.67
C LEU A 33 11.83 -8.22 7.88
N ASP A 34 11.60 -8.98 8.96
CA ASP A 34 12.32 -10.22 9.23
C ASP A 34 12.02 -11.30 8.17
N LEU A 35 10.77 -11.36 7.68
CA LEU A 35 10.34 -12.37 6.70
C LEU A 35 10.82 -12.06 5.28
N PHE A 36 10.77 -10.80 4.85
CA PHE A 36 11.02 -10.41 3.46
C PHE A 36 12.30 -9.60 3.25
N GLY A 37 12.96 -9.14 4.33
CA GLY A 37 14.17 -8.31 4.26
C GLY A 37 13.95 -6.86 3.83
N ALA A 38 12.71 -6.48 3.51
CA ALA A 38 12.32 -5.14 3.09
C ALA A 38 10.86 -4.87 3.49
N HIS A 39 10.46 -3.59 3.53
CA HIS A 39 9.08 -3.18 3.83
C HIS A 39 8.15 -3.31 2.61
N ILE A 40 8.68 -3.77 1.48
CA ILE A 40 7.95 -4.00 0.25
C ILE A 40 8.48 -5.25 -0.46
N VAL A 41 7.59 -6.07 -1.01
CA VAL A 41 7.89 -7.20 -1.89
C VAL A 41 6.98 -7.14 -3.11
N SER A 42 7.52 -7.45 -4.30
CA SER A 42 6.79 -7.39 -5.57
C SER A 42 6.78 -8.75 -6.28
N GLY A 43 5.72 -9.02 -7.05
CA GLY A 43 5.54 -10.25 -7.81
C GLY A 43 4.20 -10.27 -8.55
N THR A 44 3.77 -11.44 -9.02
CA THR A 44 2.41 -11.60 -9.55
C THR A 44 1.37 -11.53 -8.42
N GLY A 45 0.10 -11.37 -8.77
CA GLY A 45 -1.01 -11.41 -7.82
C GLY A 45 -1.01 -12.68 -6.95
N GLY A 46 -0.75 -13.84 -7.58
CA GLY A 46 -0.60 -15.11 -6.87
C GLY A 46 0.57 -15.12 -5.89
N ASP A 47 1.75 -14.62 -6.32
CA ASP A 47 2.93 -14.53 -5.45
C ASP A 47 2.68 -13.62 -4.24
N ILE A 48 2.03 -12.48 -4.46
CA ILE A 48 1.74 -11.50 -3.43
C ILE A 48 0.66 -11.99 -2.44
N ILE A 49 -0.36 -12.70 -2.92
CA ILE A 49 -1.35 -13.34 -2.04
C ILE A 49 -0.66 -14.39 -1.15
N ALA A 50 0.23 -15.21 -1.72
CA ALA A 50 0.99 -16.19 -0.96
C ALA A 50 1.95 -15.54 0.06
N ALA A 51 2.61 -14.44 -0.31
CA ALA A 51 3.44 -13.65 0.59
C ALA A 51 2.62 -13.08 1.75
N TYR A 52 1.45 -12.49 1.47
CA TYR A 52 0.57 -11.95 2.51
C TYR A 52 0.08 -13.04 3.47
N ARG A 53 -0.27 -14.24 2.97
CA ARG A 53 -0.62 -15.38 3.82
C ARG A 53 0.52 -15.81 4.73
N SER A 54 1.74 -15.93 4.19
CA SER A 54 2.94 -16.25 4.97
C SER A 54 3.19 -15.24 6.08
N PHE A 55 2.95 -13.95 5.79
CA PHE A 55 3.03 -12.88 6.77
C PHE A 55 1.97 -12.98 7.88
N LEU A 56 0.72 -13.29 7.53
CA LEU A 56 -0.35 -13.52 8.52
C LEU A 56 -0.02 -14.71 9.43
N ASP A 57 0.49 -15.81 8.86
CA ASP A 57 0.92 -16.97 9.63
C ASP A 57 2.04 -16.62 10.61
N ALA A 58 3.03 -15.83 10.18
CA ALA A 58 4.11 -15.36 11.05
C ALA A 58 3.59 -14.47 12.20
N CYS A 59 2.66 -13.56 11.92
CA CYS A 59 2.00 -12.74 12.94
C CYS A 59 1.24 -13.59 13.97
N ASN A 60 0.53 -14.62 13.50
CA ASN A 60 -0.19 -15.55 14.36
C ASN A 60 0.76 -16.36 15.24
N GLN A 61 1.85 -16.91 14.67
CA GLN A 61 2.85 -17.66 15.42
C GLN A 61 3.51 -16.80 16.50
N ALA A 62 3.85 -15.55 16.18
CA ALA A 62 4.41 -14.60 17.16
C ALA A 62 3.42 -14.29 18.29
N SER A 63 2.12 -14.24 18.00
CA SER A 63 1.07 -14.02 19.01
C SER A 63 0.92 -15.23 19.95
N VAL A 64 0.89 -16.45 19.40
CA VAL A 64 0.80 -17.71 20.17
C VAL A 64 2.03 -17.92 21.06
N ALA A 65 3.22 -17.53 20.58
CA ALA A 65 4.45 -17.63 21.38
C ALA A 65 4.41 -16.74 22.64
N VAL A 66 3.64 -15.65 22.61
CA VAL A 66 3.48 -14.72 23.74
C VAL A 66 2.36 -15.16 24.68
N ASP A 67 1.24 -15.64 24.13
CA ASP A 67 0.09 -16.12 24.88
C ASP A 67 -0.44 -17.42 24.26
N PRO A 68 -0.14 -18.59 24.85
CA PRO A 68 -0.64 -19.87 24.37
C PRO A 68 -2.17 -20.00 24.41
N GLU A 69 -2.90 -19.22 25.22
CA GLU A 69 -4.37 -19.22 25.24
C GLU A 69 -4.97 -18.34 24.13
N ALA A 70 -4.19 -17.43 23.54
CA ALA A 70 -4.55 -16.77 22.28
C ALA A 70 -4.68 -17.78 21.11
N SER A 71 -4.23 -19.03 21.32
CA SER A 71 -4.34 -20.15 20.38
C SER A 71 -5.78 -20.57 20.03
N ALA A 72 -6.81 -20.19 20.81
CA ALA A 72 -8.19 -20.63 20.55
C ALA A 72 -8.81 -20.07 19.24
N LEU A 73 -8.11 -19.14 18.57
CA LEU A 73 -8.49 -18.51 17.29
C LEU A 73 -7.52 -18.82 16.14
N VAL A 74 -6.64 -19.83 16.27
CA VAL A 74 -5.68 -20.23 15.23
C VAL A 74 -6.43 -20.88 14.06
N THR A 75 -6.85 -20.03 13.13
CA THR A 75 -7.27 -20.38 11.75
C THR A 75 -6.04 -20.27 10.85
N ALA A 76 -5.84 -21.20 9.92
CA ALA A 76 -4.75 -21.12 8.93
C ALA A 76 -4.82 -19.79 8.16
N ALA A 77 -3.70 -19.21 7.69
CA ALA A 77 -3.77 -17.96 6.91
C ALA A 77 -4.71 -18.03 5.70
N GLU A 78 -4.85 -19.18 5.06
CA GLU A 78 -5.85 -19.40 3.99
C GLU A 78 -7.31 -19.29 4.47
N GLN A 79 -7.57 -19.62 5.74
CA GLN A 79 -8.89 -19.44 6.35
C GLN A 79 -9.12 -17.98 6.77
N ILE A 80 -8.06 -17.24 7.06
CA ILE A 80 -8.09 -15.81 7.42
C ILE A 80 -8.22 -14.94 6.16
N ALA A 81 -7.53 -15.32 5.09
CA ALA A 81 -7.50 -14.64 3.81
C ALA A 81 -7.71 -15.66 2.67
N PRO A 82 -8.93 -16.18 2.48
CA PRO A 82 -9.26 -17.08 1.38
C PRO A 82 -9.20 -16.36 0.03
N ASP A 83 -9.07 -17.11 -1.08
CA ASP A 83 -8.87 -16.53 -2.42
C ASP A 83 -10.00 -15.54 -2.80
N ASP A 84 -11.24 -15.85 -2.41
CA ASP A 84 -12.43 -15.02 -2.68
C ASP A 84 -12.46 -13.71 -1.87
N SER A 85 -11.50 -13.50 -0.95
CA SER A 85 -11.32 -12.24 -0.22
C SER A 85 -10.49 -11.21 -0.99
N PHE A 86 -9.79 -11.62 -2.05
CA PHE A 86 -9.00 -10.72 -2.89
C PHE A 86 -9.80 -10.30 -4.13
N PRO A 87 -9.71 -9.02 -4.55
CA PRO A 87 -10.28 -8.61 -5.82
C PRO A 87 -9.66 -9.41 -6.97
N PRO A 88 -10.45 -9.86 -7.96
CA PRO A 88 -9.93 -10.58 -9.13
C PRO A 88 -8.80 -9.82 -9.82
N GLU A 89 -8.89 -8.49 -9.86
CA GLU A 89 -7.90 -7.64 -10.54
C GLU A 89 -6.55 -7.63 -9.84
N LEU A 90 -6.51 -7.88 -8.53
CA LEU A 90 -5.26 -8.10 -7.81
C LEU A 90 -4.73 -9.50 -8.11
N ALA A 91 -5.58 -10.51 -8.05
CA ALA A 91 -5.18 -11.91 -8.23
C ALA A 91 -4.68 -12.21 -9.65
N GLU A 92 -5.25 -11.56 -10.66
CA GLU A 92 -4.94 -11.75 -12.08
C GLU A 92 -3.82 -10.84 -12.60
N SER A 93 -3.31 -9.90 -11.79
CA SER A 93 -2.26 -8.98 -12.22
C SER A 93 -0.87 -9.61 -12.18
N ASP A 94 -0.03 -9.30 -13.16
CA ASP A 94 1.38 -9.71 -13.21
C ASP A 94 2.32 -8.78 -12.43
N ASP A 95 1.84 -7.61 -12.01
CA ASP A 95 2.64 -6.58 -11.32
C ASP A 95 1.89 -6.10 -10.08
N VAL A 96 2.18 -6.70 -8.94
CA VAL A 96 1.63 -6.34 -7.64
C VAL A 96 2.77 -6.19 -6.64
N ALA A 97 2.66 -5.21 -5.75
CA ALA A 97 3.49 -5.13 -4.57
C ALA A 97 2.67 -5.22 -3.28
N LEU A 98 3.23 -5.90 -2.28
CA LEU A 98 2.80 -5.90 -0.90
C LEU A 98 3.69 -4.96 -0.11
N TYR A 99 3.12 -3.86 0.37
CA TYR A 99 3.82 -2.85 1.17
C TYR A 99 3.35 -2.93 2.62
N HIS A 100 4.26 -2.82 3.60
CA HIS A 100 3.90 -2.70 5.01
C HIS A 100 4.46 -1.42 5.63
N HIS A 101 3.58 -0.47 5.96
CA HIS A 101 3.94 0.75 6.67
C HIS A 101 4.03 0.51 8.19
N PRO A 102 5.01 1.10 8.91
CA PRO A 102 5.16 0.91 10.35
C PRO A 102 4.00 1.45 11.20
N LEU A 103 3.18 2.35 10.66
CA LEU A 103 2.03 2.95 11.36
C LEU A 103 0.68 2.60 10.74
N MET A 104 0.65 2.33 9.43
CA MET A 104 -0.59 2.16 8.66
C MET A 104 -0.85 0.69 8.28
N GLY A 105 0.16 -0.18 8.42
CA GLY A 105 0.02 -1.60 8.10
C GLY A 105 0.12 -1.87 6.60
N VAL A 106 -0.63 -2.89 6.15
CA VAL A 106 -0.49 -3.48 4.82
C VAL A 106 -1.19 -2.66 3.73
N SER A 107 -0.60 -2.63 2.54
CA SER A 107 -1.21 -2.11 1.32
C SER A 107 -0.84 -3.01 0.14
N PHE A 108 -1.79 -3.22 -0.77
CA PHE A 108 -1.57 -3.90 -2.04
C PHE A 108 -1.53 -2.86 -3.16
N LEU A 109 -0.52 -2.93 -4.02
CA LEU A 109 -0.22 -1.91 -5.02
C LEU A 109 -0.09 -2.56 -6.39
N VAL A 110 -1.14 -2.47 -7.21
CA VAL A 110 -1.16 -3.00 -8.59
C VAL A 110 -0.39 -2.05 -9.50
N CYS A 111 0.33 -2.57 -10.50
CA CYS A 111 1.22 -1.82 -11.39
C CYS A 111 2.37 -1.10 -10.67
N TYR A 112 2.78 -1.58 -9.50
CA TYR A 112 3.81 -0.91 -8.71
C TYR A 112 5.17 -0.86 -9.44
N GLY A 113 5.57 -1.96 -10.07
CA GLY A 113 6.81 -2.03 -10.84
C GLY A 113 6.84 -1.03 -12.00
N GLN A 114 5.71 -0.80 -12.66
CA GLN A 114 5.59 0.21 -13.72
C GLN A 114 5.75 1.64 -13.18
N VAL A 115 5.11 1.96 -12.05
CA VAL A 115 5.29 3.27 -11.39
C VAL A 115 6.73 3.44 -10.93
N GLU A 116 7.31 2.42 -10.31
CA GLU A 116 8.70 2.46 -9.89
C GLU A 116 9.64 2.69 -11.09
N ALA A 117 9.36 2.05 -12.23
CA ALA A 117 10.10 2.27 -13.46
C ALA A 117 9.96 3.71 -13.97
N ALA A 118 8.78 4.33 -13.86
CA ALA A 118 8.57 5.74 -14.21
C ALA A 118 9.35 6.70 -13.31
N TYR A 119 9.57 6.36 -12.03
CA TYR A 119 10.48 7.11 -11.17
C TYR A 119 11.94 6.89 -11.54
N ARG A 120 12.35 5.66 -11.85
CA ARG A 120 13.74 5.32 -12.19
C ARG A 120 14.17 5.93 -13.54
N THR A 121 13.29 5.86 -14.52
CA THR A 121 13.48 6.40 -15.87
C THR A 121 12.26 7.26 -16.19
N PRO A 122 12.33 8.59 -15.94
CA PRO A 122 11.23 9.49 -16.15
C PRO A 122 10.64 9.40 -17.56
N PRO A 123 9.31 9.42 -17.71
CA PRO A 123 8.67 9.54 -19.01
C PRO A 123 9.14 10.77 -19.76
N ALA A 124 9.21 10.67 -21.09
CA ALA A 124 9.71 11.76 -21.92
C ALA A 124 8.79 12.99 -21.90
N ASP A 125 7.48 12.75 -21.91
CA ASP A 125 6.43 13.77 -21.89
C ASP A 125 5.12 13.18 -21.33
N ALA A 126 4.04 13.95 -21.41
CA ALA A 126 2.74 13.59 -20.84
C ALA A 126 1.98 12.49 -21.61
N GLU A 127 2.37 12.24 -22.87
CA GLU A 127 1.77 11.24 -23.76
C GLU A 127 2.47 9.87 -23.63
N ASP A 128 3.61 9.82 -22.96
CA ASP A 128 4.30 8.59 -22.61
C ASP A 128 3.40 7.73 -21.69
N PRO A 129 3.17 6.43 -22.02
CA PRO A 129 2.36 5.54 -21.17
C PRO A 129 2.82 5.50 -19.71
N ALA A 130 4.12 5.64 -19.43
CA ALA A 130 4.63 5.67 -18.06
C ALA A 130 4.17 6.92 -17.29
N ALA A 131 3.92 8.04 -17.99
CA ALA A 131 3.35 9.25 -17.40
C ALA A 131 1.89 9.03 -17.00
N GLU A 132 1.13 8.29 -17.79
CA GLU A 132 -0.26 7.92 -17.49
C GLU A 132 -0.36 7.03 -16.26
N VAL A 133 0.48 5.98 -16.16
CA VAL A 133 0.51 5.10 -14.99
C VAL A 133 0.83 5.86 -13.70
N LEU A 134 1.83 6.75 -13.74
CA LEU A 134 2.18 7.59 -12.59
C LEU A 134 1.03 8.55 -12.22
N ARG A 135 0.38 9.16 -13.20
CA ARG A 135 -0.78 10.03 -12.99
C ARG A 135 -1.94 9.27 -12.33
N GLY A 136 -2.23 8.05 -12.78
CA GLY A 136 -3.21 7.16 -12.16
C GLY A 136 -2.92 6.92 -10.69
N TYR A 137 -1.65 6.67 -10.32
CA TYR A 137 -1.23 6.53 -8.92
C TYR A 137 -1.42 7.80 -8.06
N VAL A 138 -1.20 8.98 -8.66
CA VAL A 138 -1.42 10.26 -7.98
C VAL A 138 -2.91 10.50 -7.74
N GLU A 139 -3.74 10.17 -8.73
CA GLU A 139 -5.19 10.41 -8.71
C GLU A 139 -5.97 9.38 -7.88
N ASP A 140 -5.50 8.14 -7.84
CA ASP A 140 -6.14 7.05 -7.14
C ASP A 140 -6.08 7.27 -5.62
N LYS A 141 -7.22 7.60 -5.00
CA LYS A 141 -7.37 7.88 -3.57
C LYS A 141 -7.00 6.73 -2.63
N THR A 142 -6.90 5.52 -3.15
CA THR A 142 -6.62 4.31 -2.38
C THR A 142 -5.12 3.97 -2.31
N VAL A 143 -4.30 4.49 -3.24
CA VAL A 143 -2.83 4.41 -3.13
C VAL A 143 -2.42 5.30 -1.96
N PRO A 144 -1.73 4.81 -0.91
CA PRO A 144 -1.39 5.68 0.20
C PRO A 144 -0.35 6.74 -0.18
N GLY A 145 -0.45 7.95 0.41
CA GLY A 145 0.49 9.04 0.13
C GLY A 145 1.95 8.68 0.41
N TYR A 146 2.19 7.92 1.49
CA TYR A 146 3.54 7.46 1.86
C TYR A 146 4.20 6.58 0.80
N VAL A 147 3.43 5.91 -0.08
CA VAL A 147 4.00 5.13 -1.19
C VAL A 147 4.68 6.04 -2.21
N LEU A 148 4.06 7.19 -2.50
CA LEU A 148 4.62 8.19 -3.41
C LEU A 148 5.79 8.94 -2.74
N GLU A 149 5.69 9.21 -1.44
CA GLU A 149 6.80 9.79 -0.66
C GLU A 149 8.02 8.87 -0.63
N ASP A 150 7.83 7.57 -0.43
CA ASP A 150 8.90 6.57 -0.45
C ASP A 150 9.55 6.43 -1.82
N LEU A 151 8.75 6.40 -2.90
CA LEU A 151 9.28 6.37 -4.27
C LEU A 151 10.08 7.63 -4.58
N ALA A 152 9.60 8.80 -4.17
CA ALA A 152 10.32 10.05 -4.33
C ALA A 152 11.63 10.08 -3.54
N ALA A 153 11.63 9.58 -2.31
CA ALA A 153 12.83 9.47 -1.48
C ALA A 153 13.84 8.46 -2.06
N LYS A 154 13.36 7.39 -2.70
CA LYS A 154 14.18 6.37 -3.37
C LYS A 154 14.83 6.87 -4.66
N TYR A 155 14.17 7.79 -5.38
CA TYR A 155 14.61 8.30 -6.68
C TYR A 155 14.71 9.85 -6.71
N PRO A 156 15.55 10.45 -5.84
CA PRO A 156 15.58 11.91 -5.67
C PRO A 156 16.08 12.67 -6.92
N ASP A 157 16.92 12.04 -7.73
CA ASP A 157 17.51 12.68 -8.92
C ASP A 157 16.54 12.77 -10.10
N THR A 158 15.50 11.93 -10.11
CA THR A 158 14.59 11.74 -11.26
C THR A 158 13.14 12.09 -10.95
N VAL A 159 12.75 12.18 -9.67
CA VAL A 159 11.37 12.46 -9.24
C VAL A 159 10.80 13.73 -9.86
N ASP A 160 11.57 14.81 -9.92
CA ASP A 160 11.14 16.08 -10.52
C ASP A 160 10.72 15.91 -11.98
N ALA A 161 11.52 15.20 -12.77
CA ALA A 161 11.23 14.96 -14.18
C ALA A 161 10.00 14.06 -14.35
N ALA A 162 9.88 13.00 -13.53
CA ALA A 162 8.74 12.09 -13.58
C ALA A 162 7.41 12.83 -13.36
N TYR A 163 7.36 13.68 -12.34
CA TYR A 163 6.16 14.48 -12.05
C TYR A 163 5.92 15.62 -13.03
N ARG A 164 6.96 16.26 -13.59
CA ARG A 164 6.78 17.28 -14.64
C ARG A 164 6.08 16.70 -15.86
N ALA A 165 6.48 15.50 -16.28
CA ALA A 165 5.87 14.77 -17.39
C ALA A 165 4.45 14.31 -17.03
N ALA A 166 4.27 13.60 -15.90
CA ALA A 166 2.96 13.08 -15.50
C ALA A 166 1.89 14.17 -15.28
N LEU A 167 2.28 15.32 -14.72
CA LEU A 167 1.37 16.43 -14.40
C LEU A 167 1.30 17.50 -15.51
N SER A 168 2.03 17.33 -16.61
CA SER A 168 2.20 18.38 -17.65
C SER A 168 2.59 19.74 -17.06
N SER A 169 3.44 19.73 -16.04
CA SER A 169 3.77 20.91 -15.23
C SER A 169 5.29 21.11 -15.20
N PRO A 170 5.89 21.84 -16.17
CA PRO A 170 7.35 21.96 -16.29
C PRO A 170 8.06 22.58 -15.08
N GLY A 171 7.32 23.36 -14.27
CA GLY A 171 7.85 24.00 -13.07
C GLY A 171 7.79 23.15 -11.81
N PHE A 172 7.18 21.97 -11.85
CA PHE A 172 7.01 21.12 -10.68
C PHE A 172 8.36 20.71 -10.08
N ARG A 173 8.44 20.73 -8.75
CA ARG A 173 9.54 20.18 -7.96
C ARG A 173 8.99 19.42 -6.76
N TRP A 174 9.46 18.19 -6.54
CA TRP A 174 8.93 17.34 -5.49
C TRP A 174 9.08 17.93 -4.09
N GLU A 175 10.27 18.45 -3.76
CA GLU A 175 10.57 18.99 -2.42
C GLU A 175 9.59 20.09 -1.97
N PRO A 176 9.31 21.15 -2.76
CA PRO A 176 8.35 22.16 -2.36
C PRO A 176 6.89 21.83 -2.69
N ASP A 177 6.61 21.04 -3.74
CA ASP A 177 5.25 20.89 -4.28
C ASP A 177 4.59 19.55 -3.90
N GLY A 178 5.37 18.51 -3.59
CA GLY A 178 4.89 17.14 -3.36
C GLY A 178 3.87 17.05 -2.22
N ALA A 179 4.15 17.70 -1.08
CA ALA A 179 3.21 17.71 0.03
C ALA A 179 1.87 18.41 -0.32
N ALA A 180 1.89 19.44 -1.17
CA ALA A 180 0.68 20.11 -1.64
C ALA A 180 -0.10 19.24 -2.63
N LEU A 181 0.61 18.54 -3.52
CA LEU A 181 0.04 17.56 -4.44
C LEU A 181 -0.69 16.46 -3.67
N LEU A 182 -0.03 15.82 -2.71
CA LEU A 182 -0.62 14.73 -1.93
C LEU A 182 -1.85 15.20 -1.14
N ARG A 183 -1.80 16.38 -0.49
CA ARG A 183 -2.97 16.95 0.20
C ARG A 183 -4.16 17.22 -0.74
N ARG A 184 -3.91 17.59 -2.00
CA ARG A 184 -4.97 17.84 -2.98
C ARG A 184 -5.74 16.57 -3.33
N HIS A 185 -5.04 15.46 -3.52
CA HIS A 185 -5.65 14.18 -3.88
C HIS A 185 -6.15 13.40 -2.65
N ARG A 186 -5.53 13.65 -1.48
CA ARG A 186 -5.78 12.94 -0.21
C ARG A 186 -6.00 13.94 0.95
N PRO A 187 -7.09 14.73 0.94
CA PRO A 187 -7.32 15.78 1.93
C PRO A 187 -7.52 15.25 3.36
N ASP A 188 -7.84 13.96 3.49
CA ASP A 188 -8.05 13.26 4.76
C ASP A 188 -6.78 12.58 5.30
N SER A 189 -5.69 12.58 4.55
CA SER A 189 -4.39 12.03 4.98
C SER A 189 -3.48 13.14 5.55
N GLY A 190 -2.64 12.79 6.54
CA GLY A 190 -1.64 13.70 7.09
C GLY A 190 -1.41 13.56 8.61
N PRO A 191 -0.37 14.24 9.14
CA PRO A 191 0.05 14.10 10.53
C PRO A 191 -1.09 14.41 11.50
N GLY A 192 -1.45 13.43 12.32
CA GLY A 192 -2.55 13.50 13.30
C GLY A 192 -3.92 13.00 12.80
N LYS A 193 -4.05 12.69 11.50
CA LYS A 193 -5.22 12.01 10.89
C LYS A 193 -4.93 10.57 10.50
N ASP A 194 -3.65 10.20 10.42
CA ASP A 194 -3.18 8.85 10.18
C ASP A 194 -3.46 7.98 11.43
N VAL A 195 -4.69 7.47 11.51
CA VAL A 195 -5.10 6.51 12.53
C VAL A 195 -4.74 5.11 12.01
N PRO A 196 -4.17 4.21 12.83
CA PRO A 196 -3.91 2.83 12.41
C PRO A 196 -5.20 2.20 11.87
N GLY A 197 -5.22 1.91 10.58
CA GLY A 197 -6.39 1.37 9.90
C GLY A 197 -5.96 0.51 8.73
N VAL A 198 -6.64 -0.61 8.54
CA VAL A 198 -6.46 -1.45 7.35
C VAL A 198 -6.92 -0.65 6.15
N SER A 199 -5.99 -0.22 5.28
CA SER A 199 -6.36 0.45 4.03
C SER A 199 -7.18 -0.51 3.16
N PRO A 200 -8.37 -0.10 2.67
CA PRO A 200 -9.09 -0.88 1.68
C PRO A 200 -8.27 -0.98 0.38
N VAL A 201 -8.38 -2.12 -0.29
CA VAL A 201 -7.67 -2.41 -1.55
C VAL A 201 -8.00 -1.35 -2.61
N PRO A 202 -7.00 -0.88 -3.39
CA PRO A 202 -7.22 0.03 -4.49
C PRO A 202 -8.19 -0.46 -5.56
N SER A 203 -9.31 0.24 -5.73
CA SER A 203 -10.35 -0.10 -6.69
C SER A 203 -10.43 0.86 -7.89
N SER A 204 -9.65 1.95 -7.92
CA SER A 204 -9.77 2.97 -8.99
C SER A 204 -8.88 2.70 -10.21
N LEU A 205 -7.83 1.90 -10.07
CA LEU A 205 -6.93 1.52 -11.17
C LEU A 205 -7.48 0.43 -12.11
N ILE A 206 -8.64 -0.14 -11.80
CA ILE A 206 -9.21 -1.31 -12.49
C ILE A 206 -9.87 -0.97 -13.84
N ASP A 207 -10.51 0.19 -13.95
CA ASP A 207 -11.26 0.58 -15.16
C ASP A 207 -10.38 1.22 -16.25
N GLU A 208 -9.14 1.57 -15.90
CA GLU A 208 -8.15 2.17 -16.80
C GLU A 208 -7.28 1.08 -17.43
N TYR A 209 -6.92 0.04 -16.67
CA TYR A 209 -6.20 -1.13 -17.17
C TYR A 209 -6.93 -1.83 -18.33
N ARG A 210 -8.27 -1.95 -18.27
CA ARG A 210 -9.08 -2.56 -19.36
C ARG A 210 -9.10 -1.75 -20.67
N ARG A 211 -8.63 -0.51 -20.68
CA ARG A 211 -8.62 0.33 -21.89
C ARG A 211 -7.28 0.33 -22.60
N LEU A 212 -6.21 -0.02 -21.89
CA LEU A 212 -4.83 0.05 -22.37
C LEU A 212 -4.27 -1.34 -22.77
N SER A 213 -4.99 -2.42 -22.43
CA SER A 213 -4.78 -3.81 -22.88
C SER A 213 -5.67 -4.20 -24.05
#